data_AF-A0A937RCW4-F1
#
_entry.id   AF-A0A937RCW4-F1
#
_cell.length_a   1.000
_cell.length_b   1.000
_cell.length_c   1.000
_cell.angle_alpha   90.00
_cell.angle_beta   90.00
_cell.angle_gamma   90.00
#
_symmetry.space_group_name_H-M   'P 1'
#
loop_
_entity.id
_entity.type
_entity.pdbx_description
1 polymer ?
#
loop_
_entity_poly.entity_id
_entity_poly.type
_entity_poly.pdbx_seq_one_letter_code
_entity_poly.pdbx_strand_id
1 'polypeptide(L)'
;MGIFSFDDATPWRTPETGPALVTIHTRRDGDRELTIRPGADAIDLVAALAALPPGAIFTEHFGDLDVVLVFRHNPAGPPEFDGVLPAPDSPLVPAGAAAN
;
A
#
# COMPACT_ATOMS: atom_id res chain seq x y z
N MET A 1 16.96 -9.11 23.36
CA MET A 1 15.48 -9.10 23.30
C MET A 1 15.09 -8.71 21.88
N GLY A 2 14.90 -9.68 21.00
CA GLY A 2 14.45 -9.45 19.61
C GLY A 2 12.93 -9.57 19.56
N ILE A 3 12.24 -8.46 19.23
CA ILE A 3 10.78 -8.39 19.24
C ILE A 3 10.13 -8.85 17.93
N PHE A 4 10.92 -9.22 16.92
CA PHE A 4 10.43 -9.76 15.65
C PHE A 4 11.22 -11.02 15.28
N SER A 5 10.74 -12.18 15.73
CA SER A 5 11.09 -13.45 15.07
C SER A 5 10.16 -13.60 13.88
N PHE A 6 10.73 -13.67 12.68
CA PHE A 6 10.01 -13.77 11.40
C PHE A 6 9.50 -15.19 11.09
N ASP A 7 9.60 -16.12 12.04
CA ASP A 7 9.31 -17.53 11.81
C ASP A 7 8.39 -18.05 12.92
N ASP A 8 7.08 -17.86 12.72
CA ASP A 8 6.05 -18.89 12.92
C ASP A 8 4.67 -18.29 12.52
N ALA A 9 4.05 -18.84 11.48
CA ALA A 9 2.65 -18.59 11.07
C ALA A 9 2.22 -17.12 10.91
N THR A 10 2.37 -16.53 9.71
CA THR A 10 1.90 -15.18 9.37
C THR A 10 0.41 -14.97 9.69
N PRO A 11 0.03 -14.39 10.85
CA PRO A 11 -1.38 -14.29 11.25
C PRO A 11 -2.12 -13.19 10.48
N TRP A 12 -1.37 -12.40 9.71
CA TRP A 12 -1.82 -11.33 8.83
C TRP A 12 -2.11 -11.81 7.40
N ARG A 13 -1.72 -13.04 7.05
CA ARG A 13 -2.07 -13.62 5.75
C ARG A 13 -3.54 -13.97 5.76
N THR A 14 -4.28 -13.41 4.82
CA THR A 14 -5.62 -13.90 4.53
C THR A 14 -5.51 -15.34 4.03
N PRO A 15 -6.29 -16.31 4.56
CA PRO A 15 -6.34 -17.65 4.00
C PRO A 15 -6.75 -17.60 2.52
N GLU A 16 -6.03 -18.31 1.65
CA GLU A 16 -6.19 -18.36 0.18
C GLU A 16 -7.59 -18.81 -0.30
N THR A 17 -8.46 -19.22 0.63
CA THR A 17 -9.75 -19.89 0.35
C THR A 17 -10.93 -18.92 0.30
N GLY A 18 -10.71 -17.61 0.51
CA GLY A 18 -11.74 -16.57 0.56
C GLY A 18 -11.80 -15.66 -0.68
N PRO A 19 -12.83 -14.79 -0.78
CA PRO A 19 -12.85 -13.73 -1.79
C PRO A 19 -11.70 -12.74 -1.55
N ALA A 20 -11.20 -12.12 -2.62
CA ALA A 20 -10.16 -11.10 -2.53
C ALA A 20 -10.55 -9.99 -1.54
N LEU A 21 -9.67 -9.69 -0.59
CA LEU A 21 -9.89 -8.65 0.43
C LEU A 21 -9.33 -7.30 0.01
N VAL A 22 -8.57 -7.26 -1.09
CA VAL A 22 -8.14 -6.04 -1.75
C VAL A 22 -8.61 -6.08 -3.20
N THR A 23 -9.36 -5.07 -3.63
CA THR A 23 -9.91 -5.01 -4.99
C THR A 23 -9.73 -3.63 -5.60
N ILE A 24 -9.41 -3.58 -6.89
CA ILE A 24 -9.31 -2.33 -7.65
C ILE A 24 -10.43 -2.27 -8.68
N HIS A 25 -11.16 -1.16 -8.67
CA HIS A 25 -12.17 -0.86 -9.67
C HIS A 25 -11.78 0.40 -10.46
N THR A 26 -12.02 0.35 -11.77
CA THR A 26 -11.90 1.50 -12.66
C THR A 26 -13.26 2.17 -12.78
N ARG A 27 -13.34 3.44 -12.38
CA ARG A 27 -14.54 4.25 -12.55
C ARG A 27 -14.63 4.80 -13.98
N ARG A 28 -15.84 5.22 -14.40
CA ARG A 28 -16.10 5.71 -15.77
C ARG A 28 -15.30 6.94 -16.18
N ASP A 29 -14.89 7.76 -15.22
CA ASP A 29 -14.05 8.94 -15.38
C ASP A 29 -12.54 8.61 -15.44
N GLY A 30 -12.18 7.34 -15.27
CA GLY A 30 -10.79 6.87 -15.28
C GLY A 30 -10.17 6.79 -13.88
N ASP A 31 -10.87 7.26 -12.85
CA ASP A 31 -10.43 7.14 -11.46
C ASP A 31 -10.31 5.67 -11.04
N ARG A 32 -9.43 5.39 -10.08
CA ARG A 32 -9.19 4.07 -9.51
C ARG A 32 -9.69 4.04 -8.07
N GLU A 33 -10.61 3.15 -7.79
CA GLU A 33 -11.12 2.89 -6.45
C GLU A 33 -10.48 1.61 -5.93
N LEU A 34 -9.73 1.72 -4.84
CA LEU A 34 -9.11 0.61 -4.15
C LEU A 34 -9.90 0.32 -2.88
N THR A 35 -10.54 -0.83 -2.79
CA THR A 35 -11.27 -1.28 -1.60
C THR A 35 -10.41 -2.25 -0.81
N ILE A 36 -10.32 -2.02 0.50
CA ILE A 36 -9.57 -2.81 1.46
C ILE A 36 -10.57 -3.29 2.52
N ARG A 37 -10.77 -4.60 2.57
CA ARG A 37 -11.69 -5.24 3.50
C ARG A 37 -10.96 -5.67 4.77
N PRO A 38 -11.64 -5.76 5.93
CA PRO A 38 -11.03 -6.25 7.15
C PRO A 38 -10.36 -7.62 6.97
N GLY A 39 -9.14 -7.75 7.48
CA GLY A 39 -8.32 -8.97 7.34
C GLY A 39 -7.50 -9.03 6.05
N ALA A 40 -7.51 -7.97 5.22
CA ALA A 40 -6.65 -7.85 4.05
C ALA A 40 -5.17 -7.92 4.41
N ASP A 41 -4.41 -8.59 3.55
CA ASP A 41 -2.97 -8.72 3.67
C ASP A 41 -2.23 -7.51 3.11
N ALA A 42 -1.15 -7.11 3.79
CA ALA A 42 -0.25 -6.06 3.34
C ALA A 42 0.39 -6.36 1.97
N ILE A 43 0.66 -7.63 1.65
CA ILE A 43 1.24 -8.00 0.36
C ILE A 43 0.23 -7.79 -0.78
N ASP A 44 -1.03 -8.17 -0.57
CA ASP A 44 -2.11 -7.92 -1.53
C ASP A 44 -2.36 -6.42 -1.71
N LEU A 45 -2.29 -5.66 -0.61
CA LEU A 45 -2.40 -4.20 -0.67
C LEU A 45 -1.26 -3.59 -1.49
N VAL A 46 -0.01 -3.99 -1.24
CA VAL A 46 1.14 -3.49 -2.01
C VAL A 46 1.05 -3.88 -3.49
N ALA A 47 0.63 -5.12 -3.78
CA ALA A 47 0.42 -5.57 -5.16
C ALA A 47 -0.68 -4.76 -5.86
N ALA A 48 -1.77 -4.44 -5.15
CA ALA A 48 -2.83 -3.61 -5.67
C ALA A 48 -2.36 -2.16 -5.93
N LEU A 49 -1.64 -1.56 -4.98
CA LEU A 49 -1.06 -0.23 -5.15
C LEU A 49 -0.07 -0.18 -6.32
N ALA A 50 0.73 -1.22 -6.51
CA ALA A 50 1.66 -1.34 -7.65
C ALA A 50 0.95 -1.46 -9.01
N ALA A 51 -0.31 -1.90 -9.04
CA ALA A 51 -1.13 -1.97 -10.24
C ALA A 51 -1.81 -0.63 -10.60
N LEU A 52 -1.71 0.40 -9.75
CA LEU A 52 -2.22 1.72 -10.06
C LEU A 52 -1.40 2.38 -11.18
N PRO A 53 -2.01 3.28 -11.97
CA PRO A 53 -1.26 4.06 -12.96
C PRO A 53 -0.07 4.79 -12.32
N PRO A 54 1.11 4.82 -12.97
CA PRO A 54 2.25 5.57 -12.48
C PRO A 54 1.89 7.04 -12.23
N GLY A 55 2.26 7.53 -11.05
CA GLY A 55 1.93 8.90 -10.63
C GLY A 55 0.46 9.13 -10.28
N ALA A 56 -0.36 8.10 -10.12
CA ALA A 56 -1.72 8.27 -9.59
C ALA A 56 -1.68 8.97 -8.22
N ILE A 57 -2.55 9.97 -8.05
CA ILE A 57 -2.61 10.80 -6.85
C ILE A 57 -3.77 10.33 -6.00
N PHE A 58 -3.51 10.03 -4.74
CA PHE A 58 -4.56 9.80 -3.76
C PHE A 58 -5.37 11.08 -3.55
N THR A 59 -6.70 10.99 -3.64
CA THR A 59 -7.57 12.17 -3.57
C THR A 59 -8.54 12.15 -2.41
N GLU A 60 -9.07 10.97 -2.07
CA GLU A 60 -10.10 10.84 -1.06
C GLU A 60 -10.16 9.42 -0.51
N HIS A 61 -10.59 9.28 0.74
CA HIS A 61 -10.96 8.00 1.33
C HIS A 61 -12.38 8.04 1.88
N PHE A 62 -13.08 6.91 1.84
CA PHE A 62 -14.39 6.75 2.48
C PHE A 62 -14.60 5.30 2.92
N GLY A 63 -15.65 5.08 3.70
CA GLY A 63 -16.03 3.77 4.20
C GLY A 63 -16.01 3.69 5.73
N ASP A 64 -16.81 2.77 6.24
CA ASP A 64 -16.99 2.50 7.67
C ASP A 64 -16.33 1.17 8.03
N LEU A 65 -16.84 0.08 7.46
CA LEU A 65 -16.27 -1.27 7.64
C LEU A 65 -15.16 -1.59 6.65
N ASP A 66 -15.39 -1.31 5.37
CA ASP A 66 -14.39 -1.47 4.31
C ASP A 66 -13.78 -0.09 4.02
N VAL A 67 -12.45 -0.01 3.91
CA VAL A 67 -11.76 1.22 3.56
C VAL A 67 -11.71 1.32 2.04
N VAL A 68 -12.16 2.44 1.48
CA VAL A 68 -12.07 2.74 0.05
C VAL A 68 -11.16 3.94 -0.15
N LEU A 69 -10.19 3.80 -1.05
CA LEU A 69 -9.24 4.84 -1.44
C LEU A 69 -9.45 5.19 -2.91
N VAL A 70 -9.56 6.49 -3.22
CA VAL A 70 -9.74 6.99 -4.58
C VAL A 70 -8.46 7.62 -5.09
N PHE A 71 -7.96 7.09 -6.20
CA PHE A 71 -6.80 7.59 -6.92
C PHE A 71 -7.20 8.16 -8.26
N ARG A 72 -6.68 9.35 -8.57
CA ARG A 72 -6.87 10.00 -9.87
C ARG A 72 -5.59 9.98 -10.68
N HIS A 73 -5.74 10.00 -12.00
CA HIS A 73 -4.61 10.21 -12.88
C HIS A 73 -4.02 11.62 -12.66
N ASN A 74 -2.70 11.73 -12.56
CA ASN A 74 -2.05 13.03 -12.45
C ASN A 74 -2.15 13.77 -13.80
N PRO A 75 -2.84 14.93 -13.89
CA PRO A 75 -2.90 15.70 -15.12
C PRO A 75 -1.52 16.22 -15.57
N ALA A 76 -0.55 16.34 -14.67
CA ALA A 76 0.83 16.71 -15.00
C ALA A 76 1.69 15.55 -15.52
N GLY A 77 1.14 14.34 -15.65
CA GLY A 77 1.87 13.13 -16.02
C GLY A 77 2.57 12.46 -14.83
N PRO A 78 3.20 11.30 -15.02
CA PRO A 78 3.97 10.65 -13.96
C PRO A 78 5.09 11.58 -13.48
N PRO A 79 5.40 11.63 -12.17
CA PRO A 79 6.60 12.34 -11.73
C PRO A 79 7.82 11.75 -12.45
N GLU A 80 8.73 12.61 -12.91
CA GLU A 80 10.03 12.16 -13.42
C GLU A 80 10.77 11.50 -12.25
N PHE A 81 10.90 10.18 -12.30
CA PHE A 81 11.68 9.43 -11.31
C PHE A 81 13.16 9.62 -11.63
N ASP A 82 13.84 10.50 -10.90
CA ASP A 82 15.30 10.71 -10.97
C ASP A 82 16.12 9.54 -10.38
N GLY A 83 15.52 8.34 -10.26
CA GLY A 83 16.18 7.12 -9.78
C GLY A 83 16.47 7.07 -8.28
N VAL A 84 16.28 8.15 -7.53
CA VAL A 84 16.35 8.14 -6.06
C VAL A 84 14.97 7.77 -5.52
N LEU A 85 14.77 6.50 -5.19
CA LEU A 85 13.76 6.17 -4.19
C LEU A 85 14.18 6.91 -2.91
N PRO A 86 13.37 7.81 -2.34
CA PRO A 86 13.61 8.19 -0.96
C PRO A 86 13.59 6.88 -0.19
N ALA A 87 14.73 6.53 0.42
CA ALA A 87 14.72 5.47 1.41
C ALA A 87 13.55 5.80 2.35
N PRO A 88 12.70 4.82 2.71
CA PRO A 88 11.77 5.09 3.78
C PRO A 88 12.63 5.51 4.96
N ASP A 89 12.58 6.80 5.32
CA ASP A 89 13.03 7.30 6.62
C ASP A 89 12.11 6.63 7.62
N SER A 90 12.37 5.35 7.86
CA SER A 90 11.66 4.56 8.84
C SER A 90 11.99 5.24 10.16
N PRO A 91 11.01 5.80 10.88
CA PRO A 91 11.24 6.36 12.21
C PRO A 91 11.65 5.27 13.23
N LEU A 92 11.83 4.04 12.78
CA LEU A 92 12.20 2.85 13.53
C LEU A 92 13.69 2.48 13.44
N VAL A 93 14.51 3.22 12.68
CA VAL A 93 15.98 3.09 12.79
C VAL A 93 16.46 4.11 13.80
N PRO A 94 16.88 3.72 15.02
CA PRO A 94 17.41 4.68 15.97
C PRO A 94 18.69 5.31 15.38
N ALA A 95 18.67 6.64 15.23
CA ALA A 95 19.83 7.46 14.95
C ALA A 95 20.82 7.34 16.12
N GLY A 96 21.70 6.34 16.05
CA GLY A 96 22.58 6.03 17.17
C GLY A 96 23.41 4.78 16.97
N ALA A 97 24.20 4.74 15.89
CA ALA A 97 25.37 3.86 15.81
C ALA A 97 26.48 4.55 15.00
N ALA A 98 26.90 5.73 15.46
CA ALA A 98 28.25 6.19 15.26
C ALA A 98 29.06 5.79 16.50
N ALA A 99 30.01 4.86 16.35
CA ALA A 99 31.23 4.80 17.17
C ALA A 99 32.22 3.75 16.63
N ASN A 100 33.36 4.27 16.15
CA ASN A 100 34.70 3.68 15.95
C ASN A 100 34.89 2.53 14.97
#